data_AF-A0AAJ4DMQ6-F1
#
_entry.id   AF-A0AAJ4DMQ6-F1
#
_cell.length_a   1.000
_cell.length_b   1.000
_cell.length_c   1.000
_cell.angle_alpha   90.00
_cell.angle_beta   90.00
_cell.angle_gamma   90.00
#
_symmetry.space_group_name_H-M   'P 1'
#
loop_
_entity.id
_entity.type
_entity.pdbx_description
1 polymer ?
#
loop_
_entity_poly.entity_id
_entity_poly.type
_entity_poly.pdbx_seq_one_letter_code
_entity_poly.pdbx_strand_id
1 'polypeptide(L)'
;MIVPYFIFTKYPNSFSVYVKNLEDLSVEQIQKIEAFVKERKGIFDFSSYTFVIQKRLEFGEFVSLLQKISINAKCEEKFLKTQQTQRVEFGKYKGLTYSDLPDSYLLWLKSNYKGKNRDAIDAELHYREL
;
A
#
# COMPACT_ATOMS: atom_id res chain seq x y z
N MET A 1 25.11 11.89 -8.14
CA MET A 1 24.38 12.36 -6.95
C MET A 1 23.37 11.29 -6.58
N ILE A 2 23.43 10.79 -5.35
CA ILE A 2 22.49 9.79 -4.85
C ILE A 2 21.22 10.53 -4.43
N VAL A 3 20.07 10.04 -4.87
CA VAL A 3 18.76 10.62 -4.55
C VAL A 3 17.99 9.66 -3.64
N PRO A 4 17.26 10.17 -2.63
CA PRO A 4 16.44 9.33 -1.78
C PRO A 4 15.42 8.54 -2.59
N TYR A 5 15.23 7.27 -2.25
CA TYR A 5 14.24 6.40 -2.85
C TYR A 5 13.13 6.12 -1.83
N PHE A 6 11.98 6.75 -2.02
CA PHE A 6 10.80 6.69 -1.17
C PHE A 6 9.76 5.74 -1.75
N ILE A 7 9.30 4.78 -0.95
CA ILE A 7 8.20 3.88 -1.27
C ILE A 7 7.01 4.28 -0.40
N PHE A 8 6.07 5.00 -0.99
CA PHE A 8 4.87 5.49 -0.33
C PHE A 8 3.83 4.38 -0.22
N THR A 9 3.34 4.13 0.99
CA THR A 9 2.33 3.13 1.30
C THR A 9 1.14 3.81 1.96
N LYS A 10 -0.02 3.81 1.28
CA LYS A 10 -1.25 4.43 1.77
C LYS A 10 -1.99 3.52 2.76
N TYR A 11 -2.36 4.05 3.91
CA TYR A 11 -3.25 3.40 4.88
C TYR A 11 -4.55 4.24 5.04
N PRO A 12 -5.64 3.66 5.58
CA PRO A 12 -6.93 4.36 5.69
C PRO A 12 -6.90 5.67 6.49
N ASN A 13 -6.02 5.79 7.50
CA ASN A 13 -5.91 6.99 8.36
C ASN A 13 -4.47 7.52 8.50
N SER A 14 -3.52 6.92 7.79
CA SER A 14 -2.10 7.28 7.85
C SER A 14 -1.42 6.94 6.52
N PHE A 15 -0.18 7.34 6.35
CA PHE A 15 0.67 6.77 5.32
C PHE A 15 2.03 6.44 5.91
N SER A 16 2.66 5.40 5.38
CA SER A 16 4.03 5.04 5.68
C SER A 16 4.88 5.24 4.44
N VAL A 17 6.09 5.73 4.60
CA VAL A 17 7.05 5.87 3.52
C VAL A 17 8.32 5.14 3.90
N TYR A 18 8.70 4.16 3.09
CA TYR A 18 9.94 3.42 3.27
C TYR A 18 11.06 4.04 2.44
N VAL A 19 12.21 4.27 3.06
CA VAL A 19 13.39 4.84 2.43
C VAL A 19 14.35 3.72 2.07
N LYS A 20 14.29 3.23 0.83
CA LYS A 20 15.07 2.04 0.43
C LYS A 20 16.58 2.28 0.46
N ASN A 21 17.02 3.49 0.15
CA ASN A 21 18.43 3.82 -0.03
C ASN A 21 19.02 4.61 1.14
N LEU A 22 18.45 4.48 2.35
CA LEU A 22 18.79 5.33 3.50
C LEU A 22 20.27 5.27 3.89
N GLU A 23 20.91 4.12 3.71
CA GLU A 23 22.32 3.90 4.06
C GLU A 23 23.28 4.64 3.10
N ASP A 24 22.84 4.90 1.87
CA ASP A 24 23.59 5.61 0.84
C ASP A 24 23.31 7.13 0.82
N LEU A 25 22.40 7.60 1.69
CA LEU A 25 22.03 9.01 1.81
C LEU A 25 23.02 9.76 2.71
N SER A 26 23.38 10.99 2.33
CA SER A 26 24.17 11.86 3.20
C SER A 26 23.41 12.23 4.48
N VAL A 27 24.14 12.41 5.59
CA VAL A 27 23.59 12.80 6.89
C VAL A 27 22.70 14.06 6.78
N GLU A 28 23.09 15.03 5.95
CA GLU A 28 22.30 16.24 5.70
C GLU A 28 20.92 15.94 5.09
N GLN A 29 20.82 14.94 4.21
CA GLN A 29 19.55 14.54 3.62
C GLN A 29 18.68 13.79 4.63
N ILE A 30 19.29 12.93 5.46
CA ILE A 30 18.59 12.23 6.53
C ILE A 30 18.02 13.24 7.54
N GLN A 31 18.80 14.26 7.93
CA GLN A 31 18.33 15.33 8.81
C GLN A 31 17.19 16.14 8.20
N LYS A 32 17.22 16.43 6.88
CA LYS A 32 16.10 17.08 6.19
C LYS A 32 14.83 16.24 6.22
N ILE A 33 14.95 14.92 6.03
CA ILE A 33 13.81 14.00 6.09
C ILE A 33 13.27 13.93 7.52
N GLU A 34 14.14 13.82 8.52
CA GLU A 34 13.74 13.83 9.94
C GLU A 34 13.01 15.13 10.30
N ALA A 35 13.56 16.28 9.92
CA ALA A 35 12.95 17.59 10.15
C ALA A 35 11.57 17.70 9.48
N PHE A 36 11.43 17.21 8.24
CA PHE A 36 10.15 17.16 7.54
C PHE A 36 9.12 16.30 8.27
N VAL A 37 9.52 15.10 8.72
CA VAL A 37 8.63 14.20 9.45
C VAL A 37 8.22 14.81 10.79
N LYS A 38 9.16 15.42 11.51
CA LYS A 38 8.93 16.07 12.81
C LYS A 38 8.02 17.30 12.70
N GLU A 39 8.20 18.13 11.67
CA GLU A 39 7.33 19.27 11.36
C GLU A 39 5.88 18.81 11.16
N ARG A 40 5.70 17.65 10.54
CA ARG A 40 4.38 17.06 10.26
C ARG A 40 3.83 16.20 11.38
N LYS A 41 4.47 16.21 12.57
CA LYS A 41 4.11 15.35 13.73
C LYS A 41 4.09 13.85 13.37
N GLY A 42 4.91 13.46 12.39
CA GLY A 42 5.15 12.07 12.05
C GLY A 42 6.20 11.43 12.96
N ILE A 43 6.35 10.13 12.79
CA ILE A 43 7.33 9.30 13.49
C ILE A 43 8.28 8.75 12.44
N PHE A 44 9.58 8.97 12.63
CA PHE A 44 10.62 8.38 11.81
C PHE A 44 11.21 7.18 12.55
N ASP A 45 11.12 6.00 11.96
CA ASP A 45 11.68 4.76 12.50
C ASP A 45 13.00 4.45 11.77
N PHE A 46 14.11 4.71 12.45
CA PHE A 46 15.45 4.47 11.90
C PHE A 46 15.79 2.98 11.80
N SER A 47 15.18 2.13 12.62
CA SER A 47 15.41 0.67 12.57
C SER A 47 14.75 0.03 11.35
N SER A 48 13.58 0.51 10.97
CA SER A 48 12.81 -0.01 9.83
C SER A 48 13.02 0.80 8.56
N TYR A 49 13.82 1.87 8.60
CA TYR A 49 13.97 2.86 7.52
C TYR A 49 12.64 3.37 6.98
N THR A 50 11.63 3.47 7.84
CA THR A 50 10.28 3.91 7.48
C THR A 50 9.88 5.13 8.30
N PHE A 51 9.10 6.02 7.72
CA PHE A 51 8.41 7.05 8.49
C PHE A 51 6.92 7.05 8.26
N VAL A 52 6.18 7.33 9.32
CA VAL A 52 4.72 7.34 9.33
C VAL A 52 4.24 8.72 9.69
N ILE A 53 3.35 9.29 8.88
CA ILE A 53 2.71 10.57 9.17
C ILE A 53 1.20 10.30 9.34
N GLN A 54 0.67 10.70 10.50
CA GLN A 54 -0.74 10.52 10.86
C GLN A 54 -1.61 11.61 10.22
N LYS A 55 -1.60 11.67 8.89
CA LYS A 55 -2.43 12.60 8.12
C LYS A 55 -2.96 11.88 6.89
N ARG A 56 -4.21 12.16 6.52
CA ARG A 56 -4.73 11.79 5.20
C ARG A 56 -4.00 12.63 4.17
N LEU A 57 -3.00 12.03 3.55
CA LEU A 57 -2.21 12.62 2.48
C LEU A 57 -2.26 11.68 1.28
N GLU A 58 -2.52 12.23 0.10
CA GLU A 58 -2.47 11.47 -1.14
C GLU A 58 -1.05 11.48 -1.70
N PHE A 59 -0.70 10.48 -2.51
CA PHE A 59 0.65 10.39 -3.09
C PHE A 59 1.00 11.63 -3.91
N GLY A 60 0.06 12.19 -4.66
CA GLY A 60 0.27 13.43 -5.41
C GLY A 60 0.63 14.63 -4.52
N GLU A 61 0.01 14.72 -3.35
CA GLU A 61 0.34 15.74 -2.34
C GLU A 61 1.72 15.49 -1.72
N PHE A 62 2.08 14.23 -1.47
CA PHE A 62 3.41 13.86 -0.98
C PHE A 62 4.52 14.24 -1.96
N VAL A 63 4.34 13.94 -3.24
CA VAL A 63 5.30 14.33 -4.30
C VAL A 63 5.38 15.85 -4.42
N SER A 64 4.25 16.54 -4.37
CA SER A 64 4.21 18.01 -4.41
C SER A 64 4.90 18.64 -3.20
N LEU A 65 4.78 18.03 -2.01
CA LEU A 65 5.50 18.45 -0.82
C LEU A 65 7.01 18.29 -1.02
N LEU A 66 7.48 17.11 -1.45
CA LEU A 66 8.90 16.85 -1.70
C LEU A 66 9.50 17.84 -2.73
N GLN A 67 8.75 18.17 -3.78
CA GLN A 67 9.15 19.18 -4.75
C GLN A 67 9.25 20.58 -4.13
N LYS A 68 8.31 20.99 -3.27
CA LYS A 68 8.37 22.29 -2.57
C LYS A 68 9.60 22.44 -1.68
N ILE A 69 10.04 21.36 -1.04
CA ILE A 69 11.26 21.33 -0.20
C ILE A 69 12.55 21.13 -1.02
N SER A 70 12.45 21.12 -2.36
CA SER A 70 13.57 20.86 -3.27
C SER A 70 14.31 19.55 -2.99
N ILE A 71 13.63 18.53 -2.46
CA ILE A 71 14.21 17.21 -2.27
C ILE A 71 13.98 16.43 -3.57
N ASN A 72 15.04 16.32 -4.37
CA ASN A 72 14.99 15.50 -5.58
C ASN A 72 15.04 14.02 -5.17
N ALA A 73 13.88 13.36 -5.17
CA ALA A 73 13.72 11.99 -4.69
C ALA A 73 13.00 11.11 -5.73
N LYS A 74 13.36 9.83 -5.79
CA LYS A 74 12.58 8.82 -6.49
C LYS A 74 11.43 8.39 -5.59
N CYS A 75 10.19 8.53 -6.06
CA CYS A 75 8.99 8.15 -5.33
C CYS A 75 8.30 7.00 -6.06
N GLU A 76 8.03 5.92 -5.36
CA GLU A 76 7.25 4.79 -5.84
C GLU A 76 6.00 4.66 -4.98
N GLU A 77 4.82 4.55 -5.60
CA GLU A 77 3.58 4.31 -4.88
C GLU A 77 3.34 2.80 -4.76
N LYS A 78 3.37 2.31 -3.52
CA LYS A 78 2.98 0.96 -3.17
C LYS A 78 1.55 0.98 -2.67
N PHE A 79 0.63 0.65 -3.56
CA PHE A 79 -0.72 0.29 -3.13
C PHE A 79 -0.64 -0.96 -2.28
N LEU A 80 -1.03 -0.86 -1.01
CA LEU A 80 -1.53 -2.01 -0.29
C LEU A 80 -2.75 -2.47 -1.07
N LYS A 81 -2.55 -3.45 -1.96
CA LYS A 81 -3.63 -4.29 -2.46
C LYS A 81 -4.22 -4.92 -1.21
N THR A 82 -5.22 -4.27 -0.63
CA THR A 82 -6.10 -4.87 0.36
C THR A 82 -6.48 -6.20 -0.25
N GLN A 83 -5.91 -7.30 0.25
CA GLN A 83 -6.43 -8.62 -0.03
C GLN A 83 -7.94 -8.47 0.19
N GLN A 84 -8.73 -8.74 -0.84
CA GLN A 84 -10.16 -8.75 -0.70
C GLN A 84 -10.44 -9.87 0.30
N THR A 85 -10.47 -9.54 1.59
CA THR A 85 -10.90 -10.44 2.66
C THR A 85 -12.41 -10.57 2.60
N GLN A 86 -12.99 -10.58 1.39
CA GLN A 86 -14.36 -10.99 1.25
C GLN A 86 -14.35 -12.48 1.55
N ARG A 87 -14.94 -12.80 2.69
CA ARG A 87 -15.17 -14.17 3.10
C ARG A 87 -16.37 -14.67 2.30
N VAL A 88 -16.31 -15.90 1.85
CA VAL A 88 -17.47 -16.56 1.30
C VAL A 88 -18.52 -16.67 2.42
N GLU A 89 -19.68 -16.05 2.26
CA GLU A 89 -20.73 -16.07 3.29
C GLU A 89 -21.68 -17.29 3.18
N PHE A 90 -21.46 -18.15 2.18
CA PHE A 90 -22.42 -19.18 1.77
C PHE A 90 -21.74 -20.49 1.30
N GLY A 91 -22.47 -21.61 1.39
CA GLY A 91 -22.00 -22.91 0.89
C GLY A 91 -20.95 -23.61 1.77
N LYS A 92 -20.26 -24.60 1.18
CA LYS A 92 -19.31 -25.50 1.85
C LYS A 92 -18.05 -24.78 2.36
N TYR A 93 -17.70 -23.64 1.76
CA TYR A 93 -16.52 -22.84 2.10
C TYR A 93 -16.87 -21.56 2.88
N LYS A 94 -18.02 -21.56 3.58
CA LYS A 94 -18.47 -20.43 4.38
C LYS A 94 -17.43 -20.05 5.44
N GLY A 95 -16.95 -18.80 5.38
CA GLY A 95 -15.93 -18.24 6.28
C GLY A 95 -14.50 -18.23 5.71
N LEU A 96 -14.26 -18.93 4.59
CA LEU A 96 -12.97 -18.91 3.90
C LEU A 96 -12.88 -17.71 2.96
N THR A 97 -11.66 -17.18 2.80
CA THR A 97 -11.35 -16.14 1.82
C THR A 97 -11.41 -16.70 0.41
N TYR A 98 -11.83 -15.88 -0.56
CA TYR A 98 -11.83 -16.28 -1.97
C TYR A 98 -10.45 -16.75 -2.45
N SER A 99 -9.37 -16.24 -1.84
CA SER A 99 -7.99 -16.62 -2.14
C SER A 99 -7.58 -18.01 -1.66
N ASP A 100 -8.40 -18.68 -0.84
CA ASP A 100 -8.17 -20.05 -0.38
C ASP A 100 -9.05 -21.08 -1.12
N LEU A 101 -9.94 -20.61 -1.99
CA LEU A 101 -10.83 -21.48 -2.73
C LEU A 101 -10.10 -22.18 -3.87
N PRO A 102 -10.43 -23.46 -4.15
CA PRO A 102 -9.94 -24.14 -5.35
C PRO A 102 -10.54 -23.52 -6.62
N ASP A 103 -9.77 -23.51 -7.71
CA ASP A 103 -10.12 -22.88 -8.99
C ASP A 103 -11.44 -23.41 -9.57
N SER A 104 -11.68 -24.72 -9.44
CA SER A 104 -12.94 -25.35 -9.86
C SER A 104 -14.16 -24.78 -9.13
N TYR A 105 -13.99 -24.34 -7.87
CA TYR A 105 -15.07 -23.76 -7.08
C TYR A 105 -15.31 -22.28 -7.42
N LEU A 106 -14.27 -21.52 -7.75
CA LEU A 106 -14.40 -20.15 -8.28
C LEU A 106 -15.14 -20.13 -9.63
N LEU A 107 -14.81 -21.06 -10.53
CA LEU A 107 -15.52 -21.25 -11.81
C LEU A 107 -16.99 -21.63 -11.57
N TRP A 108 -17.25 -22.55 -10.63
CA TRP A 108 -18.61 -22.91 -10.25
C TRP A 108 -19.39 -21.73 -9.65
N LEU A 109 -18.73 -20.93 -8.79
CA LEU A 109 -19.27 -19.71 -8.20
C LEU A 109 -19.67 -18.70 -9.29
N LYS A 110 -18.83 -18.47 -10.30
CA LYS A 110 -19.14 -17.58 -11.43
C LYS A 110 -20.39 -18.02 -12.20
N SER A 111 -20.58 -19.33 -12.38
CA SER A 111 -21.73 -19.87 -13.11
C SER A 111 -23.01 -20.01 -12.28
N ASN A 112 -22.90 -20.27 -10.97
CA ASN A 112 -24.06 -20.59 -10.11
C ASN A 112 -24.49 -19.43 -9.20
N TYR A 113 -23.60 -18.49 -8.89
CA TYR A 113 -23.91 -17.43 -7.93
C TYR A 113 -24.53 -16.20 -8.63
N LYS A 114 -25.79 -15.91 -8.28
CA LYS A 114 -26.55 -14.72 -8.75
C LYS A 114 -26.70 -13.65 -7.65
N GLY A 115 -25.78 -13.59 -6.69
CA GLY A 115 -25.81 -12.62 -5.58
C GLY A 115 -24.94 -11.38 -5.83
N LYS A 116 -25.02 -10.41 -4.90
CA LYS A 116 -24.28 -9.12 -4.94
C LYS A 116 -22.75 -9.25 -4.92
N ASN A 117 -22.20 -10.41 -4.54
CA ASN A 117 -20.76 -10.66 -4.46
C ASN A 117 -20.13 -11.12 -5.78
N ARG A 118 -20.79 -10.91 -6.93
CA ARG A 118 -20.25 -11.32 -8.24
C ARG A 118 -19.02 -10.51 -8.66
N ASP A 119 -19.00 -9.20 -8.40
CA ASP A 119 -17.83 -8.34 -8.64
C ASP A 119 -16.60 -8.81 -7.87
N ALA A 120 -16.79 -9.29 -6.63
CA ALA A 120 -15.72 -9.85 -5.81
C ALA A 120 -15.10 -11.10 -6.43
N ILE A 121 -15.97 -12.00 -6.91
CA ILE A 121 -15.58 -13.27 -7.52
C ILE A 121 -14.90 -13.01 -8.86
N ASP A 122 -15.42 -12.07 -9.66
CA ASP A 122 -14.85 -11.70 -10.96
C ASP A 122 -13.48 -11.03 -10.79
N ALA A 123 -13.33 -10.15 -9.79
CA ALA A 123 -12.04 -9.55 -9.44
C ALA A 123 -11.01 -10.59 -8.96
N GLU A 124 -11.43 -11.59 -8.18
CA GLU A 124 -10.56 -12.70 -7.74
C GLU A 124 -10.20 -13.66 -8.91
N LEU A 125 -11.12 -13.93 -9.84
CA LEU A 125 -10.81 -14.70 -11.06
C LEU A 125 -9.82 -13.95 -11.97
N HIS A 126 -10.06 -12.66 -12.20
CA HIS A 126 -9.18 -11.82 -13.00
C HIS A 126 -7.79 -11.69 -12.33
N TYR A 127 -7.72 -11.76 -11.00
CA TYR A 127 -6.45 -11.77 -10.27
C TYR A 127 -5.67 -13.08 -10.46
N ARG A 128 -6.36 -14.21 -10.67
CA ARG A 128 -5.76 -15.53 -10.89
C ARG A 128 -5.49 -15.87 -12.37
N GLU A 129 -5.78 -14.96 -13.30
CA GLU A 129 -5.65 -15.16 -14.75
C GLU A 129 -6.34 -16.45 -15.26
N LEU A 130 -7.60 -16.68 -14.86
CA LEU A 130 -8.48 -17.74 -15.37
C LEU A 130 -9.65 -17.19 -16.19
#